data_AF-A0A8H5E2W7-F1
#
_entry.id   AF-A0A8H5E2W7-F1
#
_cell.length_a   1.000
_cell.length_b   1.000
_cell.length_c   1.000
_cell.angle_alpha   90.00
_cell.angle_beta   90.00
_cell.angle_gamma   90.00
#
_symmetry.space_group_name_H-M   'P 1'
#
loop_
_entity.id
_entity.type
_entity.pdbx_description
1 polymer ?
#
loop_
_entity_poly.entity_id
_entity_poly.type
_entity_poly.pdbx_seq_one_letter_code
_entity_poly.pdbx_strand_id
1 'polypeptide(L)'
;ADTIRTKVVDIDQFESDPALLMLGMMCAIVSSSLYLTFCTRIGLPVSTTHSIMGGVIGMGIALVGADGIHWAEFDKGISSGVVSVFLAWIIAPGLSGAFAAIIFLITKYGVMLRSKPVWKGLFLTPVYFGITASLLTMLIVWKGGSIKVTFNDAETAGMIIGVGAAWALLITIFLVPWLYRLVICDDWELRWWNIFQGPLLLRRPPPPAQPEGAAGGIKDFYEGHLT
;
A
#
# COMPACT_ATOMS: atom_id res chain seq x y z
N ALA A 1 -2.20 -16.31 0.62
CA ALA A 1 -2.77 -17.44 1.39
C ALA A 1 -1.96 -18.72 1.18
N ASP A 2 -1.56 -19.03 -0.06
CA ASP A 2 -0.87 -20.28 -0.38
C ASP A 2 0.40 -20.55 0.43
N THR A 3 1.23 -19.54 0.69
CA THR A 3 2.44 -19.72 1.51
C THR A 3 2.14 -20.27 2.91
N ILE A 4 1.13 -19.73 3.60
CA ILE A 4 0.76 -20.20 4.95
C ILE A 4 0.12 -21.59 4.87
N ARG A 5 -0.64 -21.86 3.80
CA ARG A 5 -1.36 -23.13 3.63
C ARG A 5 -0.42 -24.30 3.32
N THR A 6 0.55 -24.11 2.43
CA THR A 6 1.29 -25.24 1.82
C THR A 6 2.81 -25.19 2.00
N LYS A 7 3.38 -24.06 2.44
CA LYS A 7 4.85 -23.88 2.51
C LYS A 7 5.42 -23.91 3.92
N VAL A 8 4.58 -24.10 4.94
CA VAL A 8 4.99 -24.11 6.36
C VAL A 8 4.90 -25.53 6.93
N VAL A 9 3.78 -26.19 6.71
CA VAL A 9 3.51 -27.56 7.14
C VAL A 9 3.14 -28.38 5.91
N ASP A 10 3.67 -29.60 5.83
CA ASP A 10 3.33 -30.54 4.77
C ASP A 10 1.88 -31.00 4.96
N ILE A 11 1.04 -30.83 3.94
CA ILE A 11 -0.36 -31.27 4.01
C ILE A 11 -0.44 -32.77 3.79
N ASP A 12 0.52 -33.35 3.07
CA ASP A 12 0.50 -34.77 2.69
C ASP A 12 0.65 -35.67 3.93
N GLN A 13 1.32 -35.17 4.98
CA GLN A 13 1.45 -35.85 6.27
C GLN A 13 0.11 -36.02 7.00
N PHE A 14 -0.92 -35.24 6.65
CA PHE A 14 -2.25 -35.26 7.27
C PHE A 14 -3.32 -35.94 6.41
N GLU A 15 -2.97 -36.57 5.28
CA GLU A 15 -3.96 -37.27 4.43
C GLU A 15 -4.71 -38.37 5.19
N SER A 16 -4.04 -39.01 6.15
CA SER A 16 -4.61 -40.08 6.96
C SER A 16 -5.60 -39.58 8.03
N ASP A 17 -5.47 -38.33 8.49
CA ASP A 17 -6.37 -37.69 9.44
C ASP A 17 -6.52 -36.18 9.17
N PRO A 18 -7.39 -35.79 8.22
CA PRO A 18 -7.62 -34.39 7.89
C PRO A 18 -8.26 -33.58 9.03
N ALA A 19 -8.96 -34.25 9.95
CA ALA A 19 -9.60 -33.59 11.09
C ALA A 19 -8.55 -33.02 12.05
N LEU A 20 -7.41 -33.70 12.19
CA LEU A 20 -6.27 -33.25 12.98
C LEU A 20 -5.69 -31.94 12.44
N LEU A 21 -5.51 -31.83 11.12
CA LEU A 21 -5.04 -30.60 10.47
C LEU A 21 -6.05 -29.45 10.65
N MET A 22 -7.35 -29.72 10.50
CA MET A 22 -8.40 -28.72 10.73
C MET A 22 -8.38 -28.18 12.16
N LEU A 23 -8.29 -29.08 13.15
CA LEU A 23 -8.19 -28.70 14.55
C LEU A 23 -6.92 -27.89 14.82
N GLY A 24 -5.78 -28.32 14.27
CA GLY A 24 -4.52 -27.59 14.37
C GLY A 24 -4.61 -26.17 13.82
N MET A 25 -5.16 -25.99 12.63
CA MET A 25 -5.31 -24.67 12.02
C MET A 25 -6.28 -23.78 12.81
N MET A 26 -7.33 -24.35 13.40
CA MET A 26 -8.20 -23.63 14.32
C MET A 26 -7.44 -23.13 15.57
N CYS A 27 -6.63 -23.99 16.18
CA CYS A 27 -5.76 -23.61 17.30
C CYS A 27 -4.77 -22.50 16.92
N ALA A 28 -4.18 -22.55 15.74
CA ALA A 28 -3.28 -21.51 15.23
C ALA A 28 -3.99 -20.15 15.08
N ILE A 29 -5.22 -20.14 14.59
CA ILE A 29 -6.05 -18.92 14.45
C ILE A 29 -6.43 -18.36 15.82
N VAL A 30 -6.89 -19.22 16.75
CA VAL A 30 -7.28 -18.79 18.10
C VAL A 30 -6.08 -18.21 18.85
N SER A 31 -4.95 -18.90 18.84
CA SER A 31 -3.71 -18.45 19.49
C SER A 31 -3.23 -17.10 18.94
N SER A 32 -3.15 -16.98 17.61
CA SER A 32 -2.73 -15.72 16.98
C SER A 32 -3.72 -14.58 17.23
N SER A 33 -5.02 -14.84 17.23
CA SER A 33 -6.06 -13.84 17.51
C SER A 33 -6.02 -13.35 18.96
N LEU A 34 -5.83 -14.24 19.92
CA LEU A 34 -5.68 -13.89 21.34
C LEU A 34 -4.45 -13.00 21.56
N TYR A 35 -3.32 -13.38 20.96
CA TYR A 35 -2.09 -12.59 21.03
C TYR A 35 -2.26 -11.19 20.41
N LEU A 36 -2.84 -11.10 19.20
CA LEU A 36 -3.14 -9.83 18.55
C LEU A 36 -4.03 -8.96 19.42
N THR A 37 -5.14 -9.52 19.92
CA THR A 37 -6.11 -8.79 20.75
C THR A 37 -5.45 -8.23 22.01
N PHE A 38 -4.58 -9.03 22.65
CA PHE A 38 -3.79 -8.60 23.79
C PHE A 38 -2.88 -7.42 23.43
N CYS A 39 -2.06 -7.55 22.38
CA CYS A 39 -1.14 -6.51 21.93
C CYS A 39 -1.86 -5.21 21.52
N THR A 40 -2.98 -5.32 20.82
CA THR A 40 -3.83 -4.18 20.44
C THR A 40 -4.36 -3.46 21.68
N ARG A 41 -4.77 -4.19 22.72
CA ARG A 41 -5.28 -3.61 23.97
C ARG A 41 -4.23 -2.77 24.71
N ILE A 42 -2.95 -3.15 24.62
CA ILE A 42 -1.84 -2.43 25.25
C ILE A 42 -1.15 -1.43 24.29
N GLY A 43 -1.66 -1.25 23.07
CA GLY A 43 -1.16 -0.28 22.11
C GLY A 43 0.16 -0.65 21.42
N LEU A 44 0.56 -1.93 21.44
CA LEU A 44 1.78 -2.37 20.77
C LEU A 44 1.52 -2.64 19.27
N PRO A 45 2.28 -2.02 18.35
CA PRO A 45 2.20 -2.32 16.92
C PRO A 45 2.88 -3.67 16.65
N VAL A 46 2.08 -4.72 16.43
CA VAL A 46 2.56 -6.08 16.14
C VAL A 46 2.16 -6.55 14.74
N SER A 47 2.98 -7.43 14.15
CA SER A 47 2.75 -8.00 12.82
C SER A 47 1.77 -9.16 12.89
N THR A 48 0.61 -9.01 12.24
CA THR A 48 -0.40 -10.06 12.14
C THR A 48 0.11 -11.31 11.41
N THR A 49 0.96 -11.12 10.40
CA THR A 49 1.62 -12.20 9.65
C THR A 49 2.54 -13.04 10.54
N HIS A 50 3.30 -12.41 11.45
CA HIS A 50 4.20 -13.15 12.35
C HIS A 50 3.41 -13.96 13.37
N SER A 51 2.31 -13.41 13.89
CA SER A 51 1.50 -14.08 14.89
C SER A 51 0.84 -15.35 14.33
N ILE A 52 0.26 -15.31 13.12
CA ILE A 52 -0.30 -16.51 12.51
C ILE A 52 0.78 -17.52 12.10
N MET A 53 1.93 -17.06 11.58
CA MET A 53 3.07 -17.93 11.27
C MET A 53 3.57 -18.67 12.51
N GLY A 54 3.72 -17.99 13.65
CA GLY A 54 4.09 -18.62 14.91
C GLY A 54 3.07 -19.65 15.39
N GLY A 55 1.77 -19.36 15.23
CA GLY A 55 0.69 -20.31 15.53
C GLY A 55 0.73 -21.57 14.66
N VAL A 56 0.95 -21.43 13.35
CA VAL A 56 1.04 -22.56 12.41
C VAL A 56 2.30 -23.38 12.65
N ILE A 57 3.45 -22.75 12.91
CA ILE A 57 4.70 -23.45 13.25
C ILE A 57 4.52 -24.22 14.57
N GLY A 58 3.99 -23.57 15.61
CA GLY A 58 3.76 -24.21 16.91
C GLY A 58 2.81 -25.41 16.83
N MET A 59 1.75 -25.29 16.03
CA MET A 59 0.86 -26.39 15.72
C MET A 59 1.58 -27.53 14.97
N GLY A 60 2.35 -27.21 13.94
CA GLY A 60 3.13 -28.19 13.19
C GLY A 60 4.08 -28.98 14.11
N ILE A 61 4.80 -28.30 15.00
CA ILE A 61 5.71 -28.95 15.96
C ILE A 61 4.93 -29.91 16.87
N ALA A 62 3.74 -29.51 17.32
CA ALA A 62 2.94 -30.32 18.23
C ALA A 62 2.33 -31.57 17.56
N LEU A 63 2.01 -31.51 16.27
CA LEU A 63 1.33 -32.60 15.56
C LEU A 63 2.28 -33.56 14.83
N VAL A 64 3.30 -33.04 14.16
CA VAL A 64 4.21 -33.83 13.31
C VAL A 64 5.68 -33.77 13.77
N GLY A 65 5.94 -33.10 14.90
CA GLY A 65 7.29 -32.90 15.41
C GLY A 65 8.05 -31.81 14.66
N ALA A 66 9.20 -31.40 15.20
CA ALA A 66 10.03 -30.39 14.55
C ALA A 66 10.53 -30.87 13.18
N ASP A 67 10.85 -32.16 13.04
CA ASP A 67 11.37 -32.72 11.78
C ASP A 67 10.34 -32.78 10.66
N GLY A 68 9.03 -32.74 10.98
CA GLY A 68 7.94 -32.72 10.00
C GLY A 68 7.66 -31.34 9.38
N ILE A 69 8.39 -30.30 9.78
CA ILE A 69 8.24 -28.92 9.27
C ILE A 69 9.25 -28.63 8.15
N HIS A 70 8.79 -27.94 7.11
CA HIS A 70 9.65 -27.45 6.03
C HIS A 70 10.47 -26.24 6.48
N TRP A 71 11.51 -26.44 7.29
CA TRP A 71 12.37 -25.36 7.79
C TRP A 71 13.12 -24.68 6.65
N ALA A 72 13.91 -25.45 5.92
CA ALA A 72 14.72 -24.99 4.79
C ALA A 72 14.80 -26.11 3.74
N GLU A 73 14.20 -25.88 2.58
CA GLU A 73 14.35 -26.80 1.44
C GLU A 73 15.44 -26.27 0.51
N PHE A 74 16.71 -26.56 0.81
CA PHE A 74 17.85 -26.12 0.01
C PHE A 74 17.83 -26.66 -1.42
N ASP A 75 17.21 -27.82 -1.63
CA ASP A 75 17.16 -28.52 -2.93
C ASP A 75 16.18 -27.87 -3.93
N LYS A 76 15.18 -27.12 -3.43
CA LYS A 76 14.23 -26.34 -4.26
C LYS A 76 14.53 -24.84 -4.28
N GLY A 77 15.68 -24.44 -3.73
CA GLY A 77 16.19 -23.08 -3.68
C GLY A 77 15.85 -22.30 -2.40
N ILE A 78 16.44 -21.12 -2.24
CA ILE A 78 16.32 -20.25 -1.04
C ILE A 78 14.87 -19.76 -0.79
N SER A 79 13.94 -20.01 -1.72
CA SER A 79 12.55 -19.52 -1.69
C SER A 79 11.53 -20.55 -1.16
N SER A 80 11.96 -21.69 -0.63
CA SER A 80 11.08 -22.75 -0.11
C SER A 80 11.28 -22.99 1.40
N GLY A 81 10.15 -23.16 2.09
CA GLY A 81 10.10 -23.38 3.53
C GLY A 81 10.02 -22.09 4.36
N VAL A 82 10.07 -22.25 5.68
CA VAL A 82 9.94 -21.16 6.66
C VAL A 82 11.07 -20.13 6.51
N VAL A 83 12.27 -20.53 6.10
CA VAL A 83 13.41 -19.62 5.83
C VAL A 83 13.06 -18.53 4.80
N SER A 84 12.25 -18.84 3.78
CA SER A 84 11.82 -17.85 2.79
C SER A 84 11.00 -16.71 3.42
N VAL A 85 10.23 -17.02 4.45
CA VAL A 85 9.41 -16.06 5.19
C VAL A 85 10.32 -15.16 6.03
N PHE A 86 11.28 -15.73 6.75
CA PHE A 86 12.27 -14.96 7.53
C PHE A 86 13.13 -14.05 6.65
N LEU A 87 13.56 -14.52 5.47
CA LEU A 87 14.33 -13.71 4.52
C LEU A 87 13.51 -12.52 4.01
N ALA A 88 12.23 -12.72 3.74
CA ALA A 88 11.33 -11.64 3.35
C ALA A 88 11.21 -10.55 4.44
N TRP A 89 11.39 -10.87 5.72
CA TRP A 89 11.32 -9.89 6.81
C TRP A 89 12.50 -8.91 6.83
N ILE A 90 13.62 -9.26 6.21
CA ILE A 90 14.78 -8.37 6.09
C ILE A 90 14.76 -7.66 4.73
N ILE A 91 14.53 -8.45 3.67
CA ILE A 91 14.59 -7.95 2.30
C ILE A 91 13.45 -6.96 2.03
N ALA A 92 12.22 -7.23 2.50
CA ALA A 92 11.08 -6.36 2.19
C ALA A 92 11.19 -4.97 2.85
N PRO A 93 11.53 -4.82 4.14
CA PRO A 93 11.77 -3.49 4.71
C PRO A 93 12.95 -2.77 4.07
N GLY A 94 14.03 -3.49 3.75
CA GLY A 94 15.20 -2.91 3.08
C GLY A 94 14.85 -2.33 1.70
N LEU A 95 14.17 -3.11 0.86
CA LEU A 95 13.68 -2.65 -0.44
C LEU A 95 12.65 -1.53 -0.30
N SER A 96 11.71 -1.64 0.64
CA SER A 96 10.72 -0.59 0.90
C SER A 96 11.40 0.72 1.30
N GLY A 97 12.44 0.66 2.15
CA GLY A 97 13.24 1.82 2.54
C GLY A 97 13.97 2.44 1.36
N ALA A 98 14.54 1.62 0.48
CA ALA A 98 15.20 2.10 -0.74
C ALA A 98 14.21 2.82 -1.68
N PHE A 99 13.04 2.23 -1.96
CA PHE A 99 12.02 2.87 -2.77
C PHE A 99 11.47 4.14 -2.12
N ALA A 100 11.23 4.13 -0.81
CA ALA A 100 10.81 5.32 -0.06
C ALA A 100 11.84 6.45 -0.17
N ALA A 101 13.14 6.13 -0.03
CA ALA A 101 14.22 7.09 -0.21
C ALA A 101 14.23 7.67 -1.63
N ILE A 102 14.08 6.85 -2.66
CA ILE A 102 14.01 7.31 -4.06
C ILE A 102 12.85 8.29 -4.26
N ILE A 103 11.64 7.92 -3.84
CA ILE A 103 10.45 8.78 -3.96
C ILE A 103 10.63 10.08 -3.18
N PHE A 104 11.20 10.02 -1.98
CA PHE A 104 11.50 11.19 -1.16
C PHE A 104 12.50 12.12 -1.84
N LEU A 105 13.60 11.59 -2.41
CA LEU A 105 14.59 12.39 -3.11
C LEU A 105 14.00 13.05 -4.36
N ILE A 106 13.19 12.32 -5.14
CA ILE A 106 12.44 12.89 -6.28
C ILE A 106 11.56 14.05 -5.81
N THR A 107 10.84 13.88 -4.71
CA THR A 107 9.97 14.93 -4.14
C THR A 107 10.79 16.12 -3.62
N LYS A 108 11.90 15.87 -2.93
CA LYS A 108 12.79 16.89 -2.36
C LYS A 108 13.39 17.79 -3.43
N TYR A 109 13.99 17.21 -4.47
CA TYR A 109 14.63 17.99 -5.53
C TYR A 109 13.64 18.44 -6.63
N GLY A 110 12.53 17.73 -6.80
CA GLY A 110 11.48 18.05 -7.77
C GLY A 110 10.51 19.13 -7.30
N VAL A 111 10.14 19.12 -6.01
CA VAL A 111 9.15 20.03 -5.41
C VAL A 111 9.80 20.98 -4.42
N MET A 112 10.35 20.45 -3.31
CA MET A 112 10.66 21.27 -2.12
C MET A 112 11.76 22.30 -2.35
N LEU A 113 12.84 21.94 -3.07
CA LEU A 113 13.99 22.83 -3.31
C LEU A 113 13.84 23.71 -4.56
N ARG A 114 12.65 23.77 -5.18
CA ARG A 114 12.39 24.62 -6.35
C ARG A 114 11.84 25.97 -5.92
N SER A 115 12.14 27.01 -6.70
CA SER A 115 11.75 28.40 -6.41
C SER A 115 10.24 28.63 -6.26
N LYS A 116 9.39 27.77 -6.84
CA LYS A 116 7.93 27.78 -6.68
C LYS A 116 7.45 26.38 -6.29
N PRO A 117 7.59 25.97 -5.01
CA PRO A 117 7.36 24.59 -4.59
C PRO A 117 5.89 24.19 -4.73
N VAL A 118 4.96 25.08 -4.39
CA VAL A 118 3.50 24.84 -4.52
C VAL A 118 3.11 24.49 -5.96
N TRP A 119 3.59 25.29 -6.93
CA TRP A 119 3.34 25.03 -8.35
C TRP A 119 3.94 23.71 -8.82
N LYS A 120 5.19 23.40 -8.42
CA LYS A 120 5.82 22.12 -8.78
C LYS A 120 5.12 20.93 -8.14
N GLY A 121 4.59 21.08 -6.92
CA GLY A 121 3.77 20.08 -6.25
C GLY A 121 2.48 19.79 -7.00
N LEU A 122 1.76 20.83 -7.44
CA LEU A 122 0.56 20.68 -8.27
C LEU A 122 0.86 19.94 -9.59
N PHE A 123 1.97 20.26 -10.26
CA PHE A 123 2.36 19.59 -11.50
C PHE A 123 2.82 18.13 -11.31
N LEU A 124 3.45 17.80 -10.18
CA LEU A 124 3.89 16.43 -9.89
C LEU A 124 2.78 15.54 -9.33
N THR A 125 1.69 16.12 -8.82
CA THR A 125 0.56 15.37 -8.26
C THR A 125 -0.03 14.34 -9.25
N PRO A 126 -0.41 14.70 -10.50
CA PRO A 126 -0.91 13.72 -11.47
C PRO A 126 0.06 12.58 -11.77
N VAL A 127 1.37 12.86 -11.74
CA VAL A 127 2.42 11.85 -12.00
C VAL A 127 2.44 10.80 -10.89
N TYR A 128 2.39 11.21 -9.62
CA TYR A 128 2.34 10.26 -8.51
C TYR A 128 1.10 9.39 -8.53
N PHE A 129 -0.08 9.99 -8.75
CA PHE A 129 -1.33 9.24 -8.87
C PHE A 129 -1.31 8.29 -10.07
N GLY A 130 -0.75 8.71 -11.21
CA GLY A 130 -0.58 7.87 -12.39
C GLY A 130 0.32 6.66 -12.13
N ILE A 131 1.48 6.86 -11.51
CA ILE A 131 2.40 5.77 -11.13
C ILE A 131 1.71 4.78 -10.17
N THR A 132 1.00 5.28 -9.15
CA THR A 132 0.26 4.41 -8.23
C THR A 132 -0.83 3.61 -8.94
N ALA A 133 -1.59 4.24 -9.84
CA ALA A 133 -2.61 3.55 -10.63
C ALA A 133 -2.01 2.48 -11.55
N SER A 134 -0.88 2.77 -12.20
CA SER A 134 -0.14 1.79 -13.01
C SER A 134 0.31 0.59 -12.17
N LEU A 135 0.90 0.84 -10.99
CA LEU A 135 1.37 -0.22 -10.09
C LEU A 135 0.23 -1.10 -9.57
N LEU A 136 -0.90 -0.49 -9.19
CA LEU A 136 -2.09 -1.25 -8.77
C LEU A 136 -2.66 -2.08 -9.92
N THR A 137 -2.73 -1.51 -11.12
CA THR A 137 -3.19 -2.23 -12.32
C THR A 137 -2.28 -3.41 -12.63
N MET A 138 -0.97 -3.22 -12.57
CA MET A 138 0.01 -4.29 -12.75
C MET A 138 -0.22 -5.43 -11.75
N LEU A 139 -0.43 -5.12 -10.47
CA LEU A 139 -0.70 -6.13 -9.45
C LEU A 139 -2.02 -6.89 -9.70
N ILE A 140 -3.06 -6.19 -10.15
CA ILE A 140 -4.35 -6.81 -10.46
C ILE A 140 -4.23 -7.72 -11.69
N VAL A 141 -3.55 -7.29 -12.74
CA VAL A 141 -3.41 -8.07 -13.98
C VAL A 141 -2.52 -9.29 -13.78
N TRP A 142 -1.38 -9.15 -13.10
CA TRP A 142 -0.46 -10.28 -12.89
C TRP A 142 -0.88 -11.22 -11.75
N LYS A 143 -1.48 -10.70 -10.69
CA LYS A 143 -1.74 -11.47 -9.46
C LYS A 143 -3.22 -11.55 -9.07
N GLY A 144 -4.04 -10.59 -9.52
CA GLY A 144 -5.42 -10.42 -9.07
C GLY A 144 -6.49 -11.19 -9.86
N GLY A 145 -6.15 -11.83 -10.98
CA GLY A 145 -7.14 -12.50 -11.84
C GLY A 145 -7.21 -14.01 -11.63
N SER A 146 -8.25 -14.51 -10.94
CA SER A 146 -8.74 -15.89 -11.12
C SER A 146 -9.43 -16.08 -12.48
N ILE A 147 -9.60 -15.00 -13.24
CA ILE A 147 -10.15 -14.99 -14.60
C ILE A 147 -9.00 -15.31 -15.54
N LYS A 148 -9.06 -16.49 -16.19
CA LYS A 148 -8.12 -16.95 -17.21
C LYS A 148 -8.27 -16.17 -18.52
N VAL A 149 -8.15 -14.84 -18.49
CA VAL A 149 -7.96 -14.07 -19.71
C VAL A 149 -6.46 -14.02 -19.97
N THR A 150 -6.00 -14.78 -20.96
CA THR A 150 -4.61 -14.74 -21.41
C THR A 150 -4.44 -13.50 -22.28
N PHE A 151 -4.03 -12.41 -21.66
CA PHE A 151 -3.61 -11.21 -22.39
C PHE A 151 -2.21 -11.43 -22.96
N ASN A 152 -1.94 -10.87 -24.13
CA ASN A 152 -0.59 -10.78 -24.66
C ASN A 152 0.27 -9.83 -23.79
N ASP A 153 1.59 -9.98 -23.80
CA ASP A 153 2.52 -9.13 -23.06
C ASP A 153 2.36 -7.65 -23.45
N ALA A 154 2.12 -7.39 -24.74
CA ALA A 154 1.86 -6.07 -25.27
C ALA A 154 0.54 -5.47 -24.76
N GLU A 155 -0.52 -6.28 -24.67
CA GLU A 155 -1.82 -5.85 -24.14
C GLU A 155 -1.72 -5.54 -22.65
N THR A 156 -0.97 -6.36 -21.91
CA THR A 156 -0.71 -6.16 -20.48
C THR A 156 0.04 -4.85 -20.22
N ALA A 157 1.13 -4.60 -20.95
CA ALA A 157 1.87 -3.34 -20.86
C ALA A 157 1.00 -2.14 -21.26
N GLY A 158 0.21 -2.29 -22.33
CA GLY A 158 -0.75 -1.28 -22.79
C GLY A 158 -1.81 -0.93 -21.75
N MET A 159 -2.37 -1.92 -21.06
CA MET A 159 -3.33 -1.70 -19.98
C MET A 159 -2.71 -0.96 -18.79
N ILE A 160 -1.51 -1.35 -18.36
CA ILE A 160 -0.82 -0.72 -17.23
C ILE A 160 -0.57 0.77 -17.51
N ILE A 161 -0.01 1.08 -18.69
CA ILE A 161 0.29 2.47 -19.08
C ILE A 161 -0.99 3.24 -19.33
N GLY A 162 -1.98 2.61 -19.99
CA GLY A 162 -3.26 3.22 -20.33
C GLY A 162 -4.06 3.65 -19.11
N VAL A 163 -4.18 2.76 -18.11
CA VAL A 163 -4.88 3.09 -16.85
C VAL A 163 -4.15 4.17 -16.07
N GLY A 164 -2.80 4.09 -15.98
CA GLY A 164 -1.99 5.12 -15.34
C GLY A 164 -2.16 6.50 -15.98
N ALA A 165 -2.11 6.57 -17.31
CA ALA A 165 -2.29 7.80 -18.07
C ALA A 165 -3.72 8.34 -17.93
N ALA A 166 -4.74 7.48 -18.02
CA ALA A 166 -6.13 7.87 -17.81
C ALA A 166 -6.35 8.44 -16.41
N TRP A 167 -5.78 7.83 -15.38
CA TRP A 167 -5.88 8.32 -14.01
C TRP A 167 -5.15 9.65 -13.83
N ALA A 168 -3.95 9.80 -14.38
CA ALA A 168 -3.23 11.07 -14.38
C ALA A 168 -4.02 12.19 -15.08
N LEU A 169 -4.68 11.89 -16.20
CA LEU A 169 -5.54 12.85 -16.90
C LEU A 169 -6.75 13.25 -16.06
N LEU A 170 -7.44 12.30 -15.42
CA LEU A 170 -8.56 12.60 -14.52
C LEU A 170 -8.12 13.51 -13.36
N ILE A 171 -6.99 13.21 -12.74
CA ILE A 171 -6.43 14.03 -11.66
C ILE A 171 -6.08 15.42 -12.16
N THR A 172 -5.52 15.54 -13.37
CA THR A 172 -5.19 16.84 -13.99
C THR A 172 -6.44 17.66 -14.31
N ILE A 173 -7.54 17.04 -14.72
CA ILE A 173 -8.77 17.74 -15.10
C ILE A 173 -9.62 18.13 -13.89
N PHE A 174 -9.69 17.27 -12.86
CA PHE A 174 -10.60 17.47 -11.73
C PHE A 174 -9.88 17.92 -10.45
N LEU A 175 -8.86 17.18 -10.02
CA LEU A 175 -8.21 17.43 -8.74
C LEU A 175 -7.26 18.63 -8.78
N VAL A 176 -6.46 18.79 -9.84
CA VAL A 176 -5.48 19.88 -9.94
C VAL A 176 -6.16 21.27 -9.96
N PRO A 177 -7.25 21.54 -10.71
CA PRO A 177 -7.94 22.82 -10.64
C PRO A 177 -8.53 23.13 -9.27
N TRP A 178 -9.02 22.09 -8.57
CA TRP A 178 -9.53 22.22 -7.22
C TRP A 178 -8.42 22.52 -6.22
N LEU A 179 -7.32 21.77 -6.26
CA LEU A 179 -6.14 22.03 -5.44
C LEU A 179 -5.53 23.39 -5.73
N TYR A 180 -5.47 23.80 -7.00
CA TYR A 180 -5.00 25.12 -7.41
C TYR A 180 -5.81 26.22 -6.72
N ARG A 181 -7.14 26.13 -6.76
CA ARG A 181 -8.00 27.12 -6.10
C ARG A 181 -7.90 27.09 -4.59
N LEU A 182 -7.89 25.89 -4.01
CA LEU A 182 -7.83 25.72 -2.57
C LEU A 182 -6.49 26.22 -2.00
N VAL A 183 -5.38 25.96 -2.69
CA VAL A 183 -4.02 26.22 -2.17
C VAL A 183 -3.45 27.56 -2.64
N ILE A 184 -3.66 27.94 -3.90
CA ILE A 184 -3.05 29.16 -4.47
C ILE A 184 -4.00 30.35 -4.38
N CYS A 185 -5.30 30.14 -4.60
CA CYS A 185 -6.28 31.22 -4.47
C CYS A 185 -6.82 31.38 -3.05
N ASP A 186 -6.52 30.44 -2.14
CA ASP A 186 -7.03 30.39 -0.77
C ASP A 186 -8.56 30.52 -0.70
N ASP A 187 -9.24 29.86 -1.63
CA ASP A 187 -10.70 29.90 -1.76
C ASP A 187 -11.37 29.05 -0.67
N TRP A 188 -11.63 29.69 0.47
CA TRP A 188 -12.23 29.08 1.66
C TRP A 188 -13.70 28.66 1.50
N GLU A 189 -14.39 29.10 0.45
CA GLU A 189 -15.76 28.66 0.15
C GLU A 189 -15.79 27.29 -0.54
N LEU A 190 -14.64 26.80 -1.02
CA LEU A 190 -14.57 25.51 -1.68
C LEU A 190 -14.77 24.36 -0.71
N ARG A 191 -15.72 23.51 -1.09
CA ARG A 191 -15.98 22.23 -0.45
C ARG A 191 -15.43 21.10 -1.31
N TRP A 192 -15.25 19.92 -0.72
CA TRP A 192 -14.66 18.77 -1.42
C TRP A 192 -15.49 18.30 -2.63
N TRP A 193 -16.82 18.40 -2.60
CA TRP A 193 -17.67 18.05 -3.73
C TRP A 193 -17.52 18.99 -4.94
N ASN A 194 -16.88 20.15 -4.80
CA ASN A 194 -16.62 21.04 -5.94
C ASN A 194 -15.56 20.48 -6.89
N ILE A 195 -14.81 19.43 -6.51
CA ILE A 195 -13.83 18.74 -7.38
C ILE A 195 -14.45 18.33 -8.73
N PHE A 196 -15.73 17.91 -8.75
CA PHE A 196 -16.42 17.49 -9.97
C PHE A 196 -16.65 18.62 -10.98
N GLN A 197 -16.51 19.88 -10.58
CA GLN A 197 -16.59 21.04 -11.48
C GLN A 197 -15.33 21.17 -12.36
N GLY A 198 -14.22 20.52 -11.96
CA GLY A 198 -12.99 20.43 -12.75
C GLY A 198 -12.50 21.77 -13.30
N PRO A 199 -12.33 21.93 -14.62
CA PRO A 199 -11.81 23.17 -15.22
C PRO A 199 -12.69 24.41 -14.99
N LEU A 200 -13.99 24.22 -14.69
CA LEU A 200 -14.90 25.34 -14.40
C LEU A 200 -14.50 26.08 -13.13
N LEU A 201 -13.82 25.40 -12.19
CA LEU A 201 -13.28 26.03 -10.99
C LEU A 201 -12.27 27.12 -11.32
N LEU A 202 -11.51 27.00 -12.40
CA LEU A 202 -10.53 28.01 -12.79
C LEU A 202 -11.21 29.33 -13.19
N ARG A 203 -12.48 29.29 -13.63
CA ARG A 203 -13.24 30.46 -14.09
C ARG A 203 -14.03 31.20 -13.00
N ARG A 204 -14.02 30.72 -11.75
CA ARG A 204 -14.67 31.42 -10.63
C ARG A 204 -14.08 32.83 -10.43
N PRO A 205 -14.83 33.78 -9.85
CA PRO A 205 -14.25 35.04 -9.41
C PRO A 205 -13.18 34.81 -8.32
N PRO A 206 -12.35 35.82 -8.00
CA PRO A 206 -11.48 35.75 -6.82
C PRO A 206 -12.33 35.56 -5.55
N PRO A 207 -11.84 34.82 -4.54
CA PRO A 207 -12.61 34.54 -3.35
C PRO A 207 -12.86 35.84 -2.55
N PRO A 208 -14.01 35.93 -1.86
CA PRO A 208 -14.31 37.06 -1.00
C PRO A 208 -13.38 37.10 0.22
N ALA A 209 -13.19 38.29 0.79
CA ALA A 209 -12.40 38.47 2.00
C ALA A 209 -12.94 37.57 3.13
N GLN A 210 -12.03 36.85 3.77
CA GLN A 210 -12.39 35.92 4.84
C GLN A 210 -12.98 36.68 6.03
N PRO A 211 -14.15 36.27 6.57
CA PRO A 211 -14.70 36.89 7.76
C PRO A 211 -13.84 36.61 8.99
N GLU A 212 -13.66 37.62 9.85
CA GLU A 212 -12.86 37.53 11.08
C GLU A 212 -13.36 36.36 11.96
N GLY A 213 -12.47 35.39 12.24
CA GLY A 213 -12.79 34.21 13.05
C GLY A 213 -13.31 32.98 12.29
N ALA A 214 -13.46 33.05 10.96
CA ALA A 214 -13.76 31.85 10.17
C ALA A 214 -12.53 30.92 10.11
N ALA A 215 -12.74 29.61 10.29
CA ALA A 215 -11.71 28.58 10.10
C ALA A 215 -11.39 28.30 8.61
N GLY A 216 -11.53 29.32 7.77
CA GLY A 216 -11.21 29.27 6.35
C GLY A 216 -9.73 29.48 6.09
N GLY A 217 -9.23 28.97 4.98
CA GLY A 217 -7.84 29.18 4.56
C GLY A 217 -6.87 28.11 5.06
N ILE A 218 -5.87 27.80 4.23
CA ILE A 218 -4.82 26.85 4.60
C ILE A 218 -3.90 27.55 5.60
N LYS A 219 -3.89 27.06 6.85
CA LYS A 219 -2.98 27.56 7.88
C LYS A 219 -1.53 27.40 7.40
N ASP A 220 -0.86 28.52 7.16
CA ASP A 220 0.56 28.52 6.81
C ASP A 220 1.39 28.29 8.07
N PHE A 221 1.90 27.07 8.22
CA PHE A 221 2.76 26.70 9.35
C PHE A 221 4.20 27.24 9.23
N TYR A 222 4.54 27.84 8.08
CA TYR A 222 5.85 28.46 7.84
C TYR A 222 5.80 29.99 7.90
N GLU A 223 4.62 30.58 8.12
CA GLU A 223 4.47 32.02 8.28
C GLU A 223 5.29 32.50 9.49
N GLY A 224 6.30 33.33 9.23
CA GLY A 224 7.22 33.84 10.26
C GLY A 224 8.44 32.96 10.56
N HIS A 225 8.54 31.76 9.98
CA HIS A 225 9.76 30.95 10.02
C HIS A 225 10.57 31.22 8.75
N LEU A 226 11.60 32.07 8.89
CA LEU A 226 12.55 32.45 7.84
C LEU A 226 12.99 31.24 7.00
N THR A 227 12.57 31.22 5.73
CA THR A 227 13.25 30.51 4.63
C THR A 227 14.54 31.22 4.27
#